data_AF-A0A349K6G1-F1
#
_entry.id   AF-A0A349K6G1-F1
#
_cell.length_a   1.000
_cell.length_b   1.000
_cell.length_c   1.000
_cell.angle_alpha   90.00
_cell.angle_beta   90.00
_cell.angle_gamma   90.00
#
_symmetry.space_group_name_H-M   'P 1'
#
loop_
_entity.id
_entity.type
_entity.pdbx_description
1 polymer ?
#
loop_
_entity_poly.entity_id
_entity_poly.type
_entity_poly.pdbx_seq_one_letter_code
_entity_poly.pdbx_strand_id
1 'polypeptide(L)' 'MRALLKTPWRELSVSLPIRMDNGEMLILQGYRVQHNGARGPYKGGVRYHMEADMEEVRALASLMTWKTALANIP' A
#
# COMPACT_ATOMS: atom_id res chain seq x y z
N MET A 1 -14.57 -0.47 18.03
CA MET A 1 -13.49 -1.35 17.52
C MET A 1 -13.69 -1.81 16.07
N ARG A 2 -14.80 -2.47 15.70
CA ARG A 2 -15.00 -2.99 14.32
C ARG A 2 -14.84 -1.97 13.20
N ALA A 3 -15.26 -0.73 13.39
CA ALA A 3 -15.11 0.32 12.37
C ALA A 3 -13.64 0.62 12.03
N LEU A 4 -12.74 0.58 13.02
CA LEU A 4 -11.30 0.84 12.84
C LEU A 4 -10.57 -0.25 12.06
N LEU A 5 -11.17 -1.43 11.91
CA LEU A 5 -10.60 -2.56 11.16
C LEU A 5 -11.16 -2.66 9.73
N LYS A 6 -12.14 -1.81 9.39
CA LYS A 6 -12.73 -1.75 8.03
C LYS A 6 -12.08 -0.71 7.14
N THR A 7 -11.45 0.30 7.73
CA THR A 7 -10.81 1.41 7.02
C THR A 7 -9.34 1.46 7.37
N PRO A 8 -8.45 1.73 6.40
CA PRO A 8 -7.04 1.87 6.69
C PRO A 8 -6.76 3.13 7.52
N TRP A 9 -5.70 3.09 8.32
CA TRP A 9 -5.26 4.23 9.13
C TRP A 9 -4.65 5.35 8.28
N ARG A 10 -4.01 5.01 7.16
CA ARG A 10 -3.42 5.98 6.24
C ARG A 10 -3.39 5.45 4.82
N GLU A 11 -3.70 6.33 3.88
CA GLU A 11 -3.52 6.12 2.44
C GLU A 11 -2.66 7.26 1.90
N LEU A 12 -1.67 6.93 1.08
CA LEU A 12 -0.80 7.88 0.40
C LEU A 12 -0.91 7.64 -1.10
N SER A 13 -1.10 8.72 -1.85
CA SER A 13 -1.09 8.75 -3.30
C SER A 13 -0.03 9.76 -3.73
N VAL A 14 0.89 9.35 -4.60
CA VAL A 14 2.02 10.17 -5.04
C VAL A 14 2.15 10.11 -6.55
N SER A 15 2.51 11.25 -7.15
CA SER A 15 2.94 11.29 -8.55
C SER A 15 4.46 11.23 -8.60
N LEU A 16 4.99 10.31 -9.39
CA LEU A 16 6.40 9.97 -9.50
C LEU A 16 6.90 10.41 -10.88
N PRO A 17 7.48 11.62 -11.01
CA PRO A 17 8.13 12.04 -12.23
C PRO A 17 9.47 11.30 -12.37
N ILE A 18 9.65 10.58 -13.47
CA ILE A 18 10.83 9.79 -13.80
C ILE A 18 11.39 10.33 -15.11
N ARG A 19 12.68 10.68 -15.12
CA ARG A 19 13.39 11.00 -16.35
C ARG A 19 13.88 9.69 -16.97
N MET A 20 13.42 9.40 -18.17
CA MET A 20 13.78 8.22 -18.95
C MET A 20 15.18 8.41 -19.58
N ASP A 21 15.82 7.31 -19.99
CA ASP A 21 17.17 7.35 -20.58
C ASP A 21 17.23 8.16 -21.89
N ASN A 22 16.13 8.23 -22.64
CA ASN A 22 15.98 9.05 -23.84
C ASN A 22 15.78 10.55 -23.55
N GLY A 23 15.73 10.95 -22.27
CA GLY A 23 15.53 12.32 -21.82
C GLY A 23 14.06 12.74 -21.64
N GLU A 24 13.09 11.89 -22.01
CA GLU A 24 11.66 12.16 -21.81
C GLU A 24 11.26 12.05 -20.34
N MET A 25 10.21 12.78 -19.94
CA MET A 25 9.63 12.72 -18.60
C MET A 25 8.40 11.82 -18.60
N LEU A 26 8.43 10.76 -17.79
CA LEU A 26 7.30 9.88 -17.53
C LEU A 26 6.75 10.18 -16.13
N ILE A 27 5.45 10.41 -16.01
CA ILE A 27 4.79 10.58 -14.69
C ILE A 27 4.00 9.32 -14.39
N LEU A 28 4.41 8.60 -13.34
CA LEU A 28 3.70 7.42 -12.84
C LEU A 28 2.95 7.74 -11.55
N GLN A 29 1.90 6.97 -11.26
CA GLN A 29 1.20 7.07 -9.98
C GLN A 29 1.71 5.98 -9.03
N GLY A 30 1.94 6.33 -7.77
CA GLY A 30 2.30 5.42 -6.70
C GLY A 30 1.30 5.46 -5.55
N TYR A 31 1.07 4.32 -4.93
CA TYR A 31 0.16 4.18 -3.79
C TYR A 31 0.82 3.46 -2.62
N ARG A 32 0.57 3.93 -1.40
CA ARG A 32 0.94 3.23 -0.16
C ARG A 32 -0.18 3.29 0.84
N VAL A 33 -0.75 2.12 1.15
CA VAL A 33 -1.80 1.98 2.18
C VAL A 33 -1.22 1.32 3.42
N GLN A 34 -1.49 1.94 4.56
CA GLN A 34 -1.14 1.47 5.90
C GLN A 34 -2.44 1.15 6.63
N HIS A 35 -2.85 -0.12 6.57
CA HIS A 35 -4.18 -0.51 7.06
C HIS A 35 -4.29 -0.48 8.59
N ASN A 36 -3.42 -1.18 9.31
CA ASN A 36 -3.44 -1.21 10.76
C ASN A 36 -2.01 -1.46 11.31
N GLY A 37 -1.61 -0.68 12.30
CA GLY A 37 -0.29 -0.78 12.95
C GLY A 37 -0.37 -1.11 14.45
N ALA A 38 -1.49 -1.69 14.92
CA ALA A 38 -1.70 -1.92 16.36
C ALA A 38 -0.76 -2.97 16.97
N ARG A 39 -0.23 -3.89 16.15
CA ARG A 39 0.67 -4.97 16.61
C ARG A 39 2.16 -4.65 16.42
N GLY A 40 2.48 -3.62 15.64
CA GLY A 40 3.85 -3.33 15.24
C GLY A 40 3.92 -2.50 13.95
N PRO A 41 5.12 -2.38 13.35
CA PRO A 41 5.32 -1.60 12.14
C PRO A 41 4.57 -2.20 10.94
N TYR A 42 4.15 -1.36 10.00
CA TYR A 42 3.42 -1.80 8.82
C TYR A 42 4.27 -2.74 7.94
N LYS A 43 3.73 -3.92 7.61
CA LYS A 43 4.37 -4.89 6.72
C LYS A 43 3.55 -5.11 5.45
N GLY A 44 4.20 -4.97 4.30
CA GLY A 44 3.61 -5.23 2.98
C GLY A 44 4.62 -4.96 1.88
N GLY A 45 4.49 -5.67 0.75
CA GLY A 45 5.38 -5.53 -0.41
C GLY A 45 5.18 -4.24 -1.20
N VAL A 46 5.87 -4.17 -2.34
CA VAL A 46 5.69 -3.15 -3.39
C VAL A 46 5.37 -3.89 -4.68
N ARG A 47 4.39 -3.39 -5.43
CA ARG A 47 3.96 -3.99 -6.70
C ARG A 47 4.20 -2.98 -7.82
N TYR A 48 4.82 -3.44 -8.90
CA TYR A 48 4.92 -2.71 -10.16
C TYR A 48 4.02 -3.40 -11.17
N HIS A 49 2.93 -2.75 -11.56
CA HIS A 49 2.00 -3.27 -12.54
C HIS A 49 1.25 -2.11 -13.19
N MET A 50 1.01 -2.20 -14.50
CA MET A 50 0.36 -1.11 -15.26
C MET A 50 -1.09 -0.88 -14.83
N GLU A 51 -1.75 -1.92 -14.32
CA GLU A 51 -3.14 -1.89 -13.84
C GLU A 51 -3.24 -1.76 -12.31
N ALA A 52 -2.12 -1.50 -11.61
CA ALA A 52 -2.17 -1.32 -10.16
C ALA A 52 -2.95 -0.04 -9.81
N ASP A 53 -3.95 -0.16 -8.93
CA ASP A 53 -4.78 0.95 -8.48
C ASP A 53 -4.88 1.04 -6.94
N MET A 54 -5.49 2.12 -6.44
CA MET A 54 -5.64 2.35 -5.01
C MET A 54 -6.52 1.29 -4.33
N GLU A 55 -7.55 0.77 -5.01
CA GLU A 55 -8.48 -0.19 -4.43
C GLU A 55 -7.81 -1.56 -4.25
N GLU A 56 -7.05 -2.02 -5.23
CA GLU A 56 -6.21 -3.22 -5.15
C GLU A 56 -5.23 -3.09 -3.98
N VAL A 57 -4.50 -1.97 -3.89
CA VAL A 57 -3.52 -1.76 -2.81
C VAL A 57 -4.18 -1.72 -1.44
N ARG A 58 -5.38 -1.13 -1.33
CA ARG A 58 -6.17 -1.13 -0.08
C ARG A 58 -6.59 -2.56 0.31
N ALA A 59 -7.09 -3.34 -0.64
CA ALA A 59 -7.48 -4.73 -0.42
C ALA A 59 -6.28 -5.55 0.06
N LEU A 60 -5.13 -5.47 -0.63
CA LEU A 60 -3.90 -6.17 -0.26
C LEU A 60 -3.38 -5.74 1.12
N ALA A 61 -3.41 -4.45 1.46
CA ALA A 61 -2.99 -3.96 2.77
C ALA A 61 -3.88 -4.48 3.91
N SER A 62 -5.19 -4.60 3.68
CA SER A 62 -6.11 -5.21 4.66
C SER A 62 -5.81 -6.69 4.88
N LEU A 63 -5.55 -7.45 3.81
CA LEU A 63 -5.15 -8.86 3.91
C LEU A 63 -3.83 -9.03 4.66
N MET A 64 -2.87 -8.12 4.48
CA MET A 64 -1.60 -8.16 5.20
C MET A 64 -1.77 -8.02 6.72
N THR A 65 -2.75 -7.23 7.18
CA THR A 65 -3.07 -7.11 8.62
C THR A 65 -3.46 -8.48 9.20
N TRP A 66 -4.31 -9.22 8.49
CA TRP A 66 -4.75 -10.54 8.94
C TRP A 66 -3.67 -11.60 8.81
N LYS A 67 -2.89 -11.55 7.72
CA LYS A 67 -1.79 -12.48 7.47
C LYS A 67 -0.73 -12.43 8.58
N THR A 68 -0.28 -11.23 8.96
CA THR A 68 0.73 -11.08 10.04
C THR A 68 0.13 -11.39 11.41
N ALA A 69 -1.13 -11.00 11.64
CA ALA A 69 -1.80 -11.32 12.90
C ALA A 69 -1.94 -12.84 13.12
N LEU A 70 -2.31 -13.59 12.06
CA LEU A 70 -2.41 -15.04 12.10
C LEU A 70 -1.05 -15.72 12.30
N ALA A 71 0.00 -15.19 11.67
CA ALA A 71 1.37 -15.68 11.85
C ALA A 71 2.00 -15.30 13.21
N ASN A 72 1.26 -14.59 14.07
CA ASN A 72 1.73 -14.06 15.35
C ASN A 72 2.99 -13.20 15.26
N ILE A 73 3.10 -12.42 14.18
CA ILE A 73 4.21 -11.48 13.96
C ILE A 73 3.79 -10.09 14.48
N PRO A 74 4.67 -9.36 15.19
CA PRO A 74 4.43 -7.97 15.57
C PRO A 74 4.30 -7.07 14.33
#